data_AF-A0A963FE77-F1
#
_entry.id   AF-A0A963FE77-F1
#
_cell.length_a   1.000
_cell.length_b   1.000
_cell.length_c   1.000
_cell.angle_alpha   90.00
_cell.angle_beta   90.00
_cell.angle_gamma   90.00
#
_symmetry.space_group_name_H-M   'P 1'
#
loop_
_entity.id
_entity.type
_entity.pdbx_description
1 polymer ?
#
loop_
_entity_poly.entity_id
_entity_poly.type
_entity_poly.pdbx_seq_one_letter_code
_entity_poly.pdbx_strand_id
1 'polypeptide(L)'
;DIIIPERLRSRHWEGYRNTMRTGTSRYAAGDLLAVPAITKDGSPISIEFSVVLLRDSDARVVAVGAIIRDVTMRFLKLKQLRKKLAAASGSEQCNAGAP
;
A
#
# COMPACT_ATOMS: atom_id res chain seq x y z
N ASP A 1 -1.90 7.38 13.71
CA ASP A 1 -0.44 7.31 13.54
C ASP A 1 0.21 5.97 13.84
N ILE A 2 -0.34 5.19 14.76
CA ILE A 2 0.31 4.00 15.34
C ILE A 2 0.86 3.01 14.31
N ILE A 3 0.16 2.80 13.18
CA ILE A 3 0.58 1.87 12.12
C ILE A 3 1.26 2.55 10.93
N ILE A 4 1.37 3.89 10.93
CA ILE A 4 1.85 4.67 9.78
C ILE A 4 3.33 5.01 10.01
N PRO A 5 4.23 4.63 9.08
CA PRO A 5 5.64 5.02 9.14
C PRO A 5 5.78 6.54 9.22
N GLU A 6 6.68 7.06 10.06
CA GLU A 6 6.85 8.49 10.33
C GLU A 6 6.88 9.34 9.05
N ARG A 7 7.73 8.94 8.10
CA ARG A 7 7.92 9.61 6.80
C ARG A 7 6.64 9.75 5.95
N LEU A 8 5.59 8.98 6.26
CA LEU A 8 4.32 8.96 5.53
C LEU A 8 3.16 9.63 6.28
N ARG A 9 3.32 9.95 7.58
CA ARG A 9 2.22 10.45 8.41
C ARG A 9 1.61 11.74 7.90
N SER A 10 2.44 12.71 7.54
CA SER A 10 1.96 14.01 7.04
C SER A 10 1.05 13.84 5.81
N ARG A 11 1.54 13.14 4.78
CA ARG A 11 0.79 12.87 3.54
C ARG A 11 -0.46 12.02 3.79
N HIS A 12 -0.38 11.04 4.69
CA HIS A 12 -1.54 10.22 5.04
C HIS A 12 -2.65 11.09 5.66
N TRP A 13 -2.31 11.94 6.62
CA TRP A 13 -3.28 12.81 7.29
C TRP A 13 -3.89 13.86 6.37
N GLU A 14 -3.10 14.42 5.44
CA GLU A 14 -3.62 15.30 4.41
C GLU A 14 -4.70 14.61 3.58
N GLY A 15 -4.41 13.40 3.09
CA GLY A 15 -5.38 12.58 2.35
C GLY A 15 -6.62 12.23 3.18
N TYR A 16 -6.45 11.85 4.44
CA TYR A 16 -7.54 11.54 5.36
C TYR A 16 -8.46 12.75 5.57
N ARG A 17 -7.90 13.92 5.91
CA ARG A 17 -8.69 15.14 6.11
C ARG A 17 -9.43 15.57 4.86
N ASN A 18 -8.78 15.48 3.70
CA ASN A 18 -9.45 15.78 2.43
C ASN A 18 -10.61 14.80 2.15
N THR A 19 -10.43 13.52 2.44
CA THR A 19 -11.47 12.50 2.29
C THR A 19 -12.65 12.76 3.22
N MET A 20 -12.40 13.08 4.49
CA MET A 20 -13.47 13.43 5.45
C MET A 20 -14.23 14.68 5.03
N ARG A 21 -13.54 15.70 4.48
CA ARG A 21 -14.14 16.95 4.02
C ARG A 21 -14.99 16.78 2.75
N THR A 22 -14.48 16.02 1.78
CA THR A 22 -15.08 15.92 0.44
C THR A 22 -15.98 14.71 0.26
N GLY A 23 -15.85 13.71 1.12
CA GLY A 23 -16.43 12.40 0.93
C GLY A 23 -15.88 11.65 -0.29
N THR A 24 -14.77 12.10 -0.87
CA THR A 24 -14.11 11.45 -2.00
C THR A 24 -12.82 10.79 -1.52
N SER A 25 -12.72 9.48 -1.72
CA SER A 25 -11.48 8.74 -1.55
C SER A 25 -10.84 8.55 -2.92
N ARG A 26 -9.52 8.61 -2.99
CA ARG A 26 -8.77 8.29 -4.22
C ARG A 26 -8.83 6.79 -4.55
N TYR A 27 -9.27 5.98 -3.59
CA TYR A 27 -9.45 4.55 -3.74
C TYR A 27 -10.93 4.30 -3.99
N ALA A 28 -11.25 3.79 -5.18
CA ALA A 28 -12.57 3.24 -5.43
C ALA A 28 -12.77 2.01 -4.53
N ALA A 29 -14.02 1.62 -4.29
CA ALA A 29 -14.33 0.38 -3.56
C ALA A 29 -13.76 -0.82 -4.34
N GLY A 30 -12.52 -1.24 -4.03
CA GLY A 30 -11.84 -2.36 -4.69
C GLY A 30 -10.36 -2.17 -5.02
N ASP A 31 -9.81 -0.96 -4.94
CA ASP A 31 -8.39 -0.75 -5.26
C ASP A 31 -7.48 -1.34 -4.17
N LEU A 32 -6.80 -2.45 -4.48
CA LEU A 32 -5.81 -3.09 -3.61
C LEU A 32 -4.44 -2.44 -3.82
N LEU A 33 -3.99 -1.67 -2.83
CA LEU A 33 -2.63 -1.13 -2.80
C LEU A 33 -1.82 -1.79 -1.70
N ALA A 34 -0.69 -2.38 -2.09
CA ALA A 34 0.34 -2.79 -1.16
C ALA A 34 1.12 -1.55 -0.70
N VAL A 35 1.00 -1.17 0.58
CA VAL A 35 1.69 -0.03 1.18
C VAL A 35 2.50 -0.43 2.41
N PRO A 36 3.55 0.32 2.77
CA PRO A 36 4.29 0.05 3.99
C PRO A 36 3.49 0.51 5.23
N ALA A 37 3.52 -0.33 6.26
CA ALA A 37 3.03 -0.03 7.60
C ALA A 37 4.06 -0.45 8.66
N ILE A 38 3.78 -0.14 9.92
CA ILE A 38 4.58 -0.59 11.07
C ILE A 38 3.71 -1.34 12.07
N THR A 39 4.30 -2.34 12.71
CA THR A 39 3.72 -3.05 13.86
C THR A 39 3.91 -2.23 15.15
N LYS A 40 3.35 -2.72 16.26
CA LYS A 40 3.45 -2.07 17.59
C LYS A 40 4.91 -1.90 18.05
N ASP A 41 5.78 -2.85 17.74
CA ASP A 41 7.22 -2.85 18.04
C ASP A 41 8.03 -2.04 17.01
N GLY A 42 7.40 -1.47 15.99
CA GLY A 42 8.05 -0.63 14.97
C GLY A 42 8.59 -1.39 13.76
N SER A 43 8.44 -2.72 13.72
CA SER A 43 8.88 -3.54 12.59
C SER A 43 8.09 -3.20 11.32
N PRO A 44 8.77 -3.04 10.16
CA PRO A 44 8.10 -2.70 8.92
C PRO A 44 7.37 -3.92 8.34
N ILE A 45 6.13 -3.72 7.94
CA ILE A 45 5.30 -4.71 7.25
C ILE A 45 4.74 -4.13 5.95
N SER A 46 4.35 -5.00 5.02
CA SER A 46 3.60 -4.62 3.83
C SER A 46 2.15 -5.02 4.01
N ILE A 47 1.24 -4.07 3.90
CA ILE A 47 -0.20 -4.30 4.05
C ILE A 47 -0.94 -4.03 2.74
N GLU A 48 -2.01 -4.77 2.52
CA GLU A 48 -3.07 -4.44 1.57
C GLU A 48 -4.32 -4.08 2.36
N PHE A 49 -5.06 -3.07 1.90
CA PHE A 49 -6.30 -2.69 2.58
C PHE A 49 -7.37 -2.16 1.63
N SER A 50 -8.62 -2.29 2.05
CA SER A 50 -9.78 -1.63 1.46
C SER A 50 -10.39 -0.66 2.47
N VAL A 51 -11.01 0.41 1.96
CA VAL A 51 -11.61 1.46 2.79
C VAL A 51 -13.07 1.68 2.40
N VAL A 52 -13.93 1.86 3.39
CA VAL A 52 -15.32 2.27 3.22
C VAL A 52 -15.58 3.57 3.98
N LEU A 53 -16.27 4.51 3.35
CA LEU A 53 -16.74 5.73 3.99
C LEU A 53 -18.12 5.47 4.59
N LEU A 54 -18.25 5.65 5.90
CA LEU A 54 -19.50 5.53 6.61
C LEU A 54 -20.18 6.90 6.63
N ARG A 55 -21.45 6.93 6.23
CA ARG A 55 -22.24 8.15 6.12
C ARG A 55 -23.45 8.10 7.05
N ASP A 56 -23.84 9.27 7.56
CA ASP A 56 -25.10 9.43 8.28
C ASP A 56 -26.31 9.53 7.31
N SER A 57 -27.50 9.77 7.87
CA SER A 57 -28.73 9.98 7.12
C SER A 57 -28.70 11.21 6.20
N ASP A 58 -27.84 12.19 6.51
CA ASP A 58 -27.64 13.41 5.72
C ASP A 58 -26.55 13.23 4.64
N ALA A 59 -26.10 12.00 4.39
CA ALA A 59 -25.02 11.63 3.49
C ALA A 59 -23.63 12.22 3.84
N ARG A 60 -23.44 12.74 5.05
CA ARG A 60 -22.15 13.27 5.53
C ARG A 60 -21.26 12.13 5.99
N VAL A 61 -19.96 12.20 5.68
CA VAL A 61 -19.01 11.18 6.16
C VAL A 61 -18.75 11.38 7.65
N VAL A 62 -19.11 10.37 8.44
CA VAL A 62 -18.95 10.38 9.90
C VAL A 62 -17.79 9.50 10.36
N ALA A 63 -17.43 8.49 9.57
CA ALA A 63 -16.34 7.58 9.92
C ALA A 63 -15.74 6.90 8.68
N VAL A 64 -14.59 6.28 8.89
CA VAL A 64 -13.86 5.49 7.91
C VAL A 64 -13.64 4.09 8.48
N GLY A 65 -14.12 3.07 7.77
CA GLY A 65 -13.81 1.67 8.06
C GLY A 65 -12.72 1.16 7.13
N ALA A 66 -11.84 0.29 7.62
CA ALA A 66 -10.82 -0.35 6.81
C ALA A 66 -10.65 -1.82 7.15
N ILE A 67 -10.44 -2.66 6.12
CA ILE A 67 -10.02 -4.05 6.27
C ILE A 67 -8.56 -4.13 5.84
N ILE A 68 -7.68 -4.58 6.74
CA ILE A 68 -6.24 -4.61 6.53
C ILE A 68 -5.75 -6.07 6.55
N ARG A 69 -4.86 -6.41 5.63
CA ARG A 69 -4.20 -7.72 5.55
C ARG A 69 -2.69 -7.53 5.52
N ASP A 70 -1.98 -8.27 6.36
CA ASP A 70 -0.52 -8.40 6.26
C ASP A 70 -0.18 -9.28 5.04
N VAL A 71 0.54 -8.72 4.09
CA VAL A 71 1.00 -9.38 2.86
C VAL A 71 2.53 -9.40 2.76
N THR A 72 3.23 -9.19 3.86
CA THR A 72 4.71 -9.07 3.92
C THR A 72 5.38 -10.27 3.26
N MET A 73 4.96 -11.49 3.60
CA MET A 73 5.52 -12.73 3.01
C MET A 73 5.32 -12.80 1.50
N ARG A 74 4.10 -12.48 1.02
CA ARG A 74 3.78 -12.46 -0.41
C ARG A 74 4.61 -11.41 -1.14
N PHE A 75 4.72 -10.22 -0.56
CA PHE A 75 5.48 -9.10 -1.11
C PHE A 75 6.98 -9.43 -1.24
N LEU A 76 7.58 -9.98 -0.18
CA LEU A 76 9.00 -10.38 -0.19
C LEU A 76 9.28 -11.47 -1.21
N LYS A 77 8.40 -12.49 -1.31
CA LYS A 77 8.53 -13.55 -2.32
C LYS A 77 8.47 -13.01 -3.74
N LEU A 78 7.50 -12.14 -4.05
CA LEU A 78 7.39 -11.49 -5.36
C LEU A 78 8.60 -10.62 -5.68
N LYS A 79 9.11 -9.86 -4.69
CA LYS A 79 10.31 -9.04 -4.86
C LYS A 79 11.54 -9.89 -5.15
N GLN A 80 11.71 -11.02 -4.46
CA GLN A 80 12.83 -11.94 -4.70
C GLN A 80 12.74 -12.58 -6.08
N LEU A 81 11.55 -13.04 -6.50
CA LEU A 81 11.34 -13.61 -7.82
C LEU A 81 11.64 -12.60 -8.92
N ARG A 82 11.16 -11.36 -8.79
CA ARG A 82 11.47 -10.26 -9.74
C ARG A 82 12.97 -9.98 -9.83
N LYS A 83 13.69 -9.98 -8.70
CA LYS A 83 15.16 -9.82 -8.69
C LYS A 83 15.86 -10.95 -9.45
N LYS A 84 15.44 -12.21 -9.24
CA LYS A 84 16.02 -13.36 -9.94
C LYS A 84 15.76 -13.30 -11.44
N LEU A 85 14.54 -12.93 -11.86
CA LEU A 85 14.20 -12.75 -13.27
C LEU A 85 15.05 -11.65 -13.92
N ALA A 86 15.18 -10.48 -13.27
CA ALA A 86 15.99 -9.39 -13.79
C ALA A 86 17.48 -9.75 -13.91
N ALA A 87 18.02 -10.52 -12.95
CA ALA A 87 19.40 -11.00 -13.01
C ALA A 87 19.61 -12.03 -14.14
N ALA A 88 18.64 -12.93 -14.36
CA ALA A 88 18.71 -13.92 -15.42
C ALA A 88 18.57 -13.29 -16.82
N SER A 89 17.60 -12.40 -17.03
CA SER A 89 17.41 -11.72 -18.32
C SER A 89 18.54 -10.73 -18.64
N GLY A 90 19.24 -10.21 -17.62
CA GLY A 90 20.47 -9.42 -17.81
C GLY A 90 21.69 -10.26 -18.19
N SER A 91 21.69 -11.56 -17.89
CA SER A 91 22.79 -12.48 -18.25
C SER A 91 22.68 -13.04 -19.67
N GLU A 92 21.46 -13.16 -20.23
CA GLU A 92 21.25 -13.58 -21.62
C GLU A 92 21.73 -12.53 -22.65
N GLN A 93 21.66 -11.24 -22.32
CA GLN A 93 22.13 -10.17 -23.22
C GLN A 93 23.66 -10.05 -23.31
N CYS A 94 24.40 -10.57 -22.32
CA CYS A 94 25.87 -10.57 -22.35
C CYS A 94 26.46 -11.70 -23.21
N ASN A 95 25.65 -12.68 -23.64
CA ASN A 95 26.10 -13.85 -24.41
C ASN A 95 25.81 -13.78 -25.91
N ALA A 96 25.20 -12.69 -26.40
CA ALA A 96 24.80 -12.54 -27.82
C ALA A 96 25.73 -11.63 -28.65
N GLY A 97 26.91 -11.28 -28.14
CA GLY A 97 27.77 -10.24 -28.71
C GLY A 97 29.22 -10.63 -29.03
N ALA A 98 29.50 -11.88 -29.38
CA ALA A 98 30.83 -12.30 -29.81
C ALA A 98 30.84 -12.80 -31.27
N PRO A 99 31.33 -11.98 -32.21
CA PRO A 99 32.19 -12.43 -33.31
C PRO A 99 33.68 -12.34 -32.94
#